data_AF-A0A7V9J903-F1
#
_entry.id   AF-A0A7V9J903-F1
#
_cell.length_a   1.000
_cell.length_b   1.000
_cell.length_c   1.000
_cell.angle_alpha   90.00
_cell.angle_beta   90.00
_cell.angle_gamma   90.00
#
_symmetry.space_group_name_H-M   'P 1'
#
loop_
_entity.id
_entity.type
_entity.pdbx_description
1 polymer ?
#
loop_
_entity_poly.entity_id
_entity_poly.type
_entity_poly.pdbx_seq_one_letter_code
_entity_poly.pdbx_strand_id
1 'polypeptide(L)' 'SRGVAVAVDGEVLPRGEWQATALTEDGQVEVLRAVQGG' A
#
# COMPACT_ATOMS: atom_id res chain seq x y z
N SER A 1 -3.82 -11.97 10.83
CA SER A 1 -3.38 -11.23 9.63
C SER A 1 -2.70 -9.94 10.09
N ARG A 2 -1.39 -9.78 9.93
CA ARG A 2 -0.72 -8.52 10.30
C ARG A 2 -1.10 -7.47 9.26
N GLY A 3 -1.94 -6.50 9.63
CA GLY A 3 -2.50 -5.51 8.70
C GLY A 3 -1.39 -4.68 8.05
N VAL A 4 -1.28 -4.77 6.73
CA VAL A 4 -0.40 -3.94 5.92
C VAL A 4 -1.28 -3.24 4.90
N ALA A 5 -1.15 -1.93 4.83
CA ALA A 5 -1.71 -1.10 3.77
C ALA A 5 -0.57 -0.58 2.91
N VAL A 6 -0.81 -0.49 1.61
CA VAL A 6 0.13 0.06 0.63
C VAL A 6 -0.60 1.18 -0.09
N ALA A 7 0.04 2.32 -0.20
CA ALA A 7 -0.41 3.42 -1.06
C ALA A 7 0.60 3.68 -2.17
N VAL A 8 0.10 4.06 -3.34
CA VAL A 8 0.90 4.53 -4.48
C VAL A 8 0.45 5.95 -4.79
N ASP A 9 1.38 6.89 -4.82
CA ASP A 9 1.12 8.32 -5.04
C ASP A 9 0.03 8.89 -4.10
N GLY A 10 0.00 8.41 -2.86
CA GLY A 10 -0.96 8.79 -1.83
C GLY A 10 -2.31 8.05 -1.87
N GLU A 11 -2.55 7.17 -2.85
CA GLU A 11 -3.78 6.39 -2.96
C GLU A 11 -3.60 4.96 -2.42
N VAL A 12 -4.41 4.57 -1.43
CA VAL A 12 -4.34 3.23 -0.81
C VAL A 12 -4.94 2.18 -1.74
N LEU A 13 -4.13 1.16 -2.07
CA LEU A 13 -4.53 0.09 -2.99
C LEU A 13 -5.09 -1.14 -2.24
N PRO A 14 -6.23 -1.69 -2.70
CA PRO A 14 -6.71 -2.99 -2.24
C PRO A 14 -5.66 -4.09 -2.47
N ARG A 15 -5.52 -5.00 -1.50
CA ARG A 15 -4.50 -6.06 -1.56
C ARG A 15 -4.57 -6.94 -2.83
N GLY A 16 -5.76 -7.13 -3.38
CA GLY A 16 -5.96 -7.91 -4.61
C GLY A 16 -5.41 -7.24 -5.87
N GLU A 17 -5.21 -5.93 -5.84
CA GLU A 17 -4.79 -5.14 -7.00
C GLU A 17 -3.27 -4.91 -7.05
N TRP A 18 -2.54 -5.20 -5.97
CA TRP A 18 -1.10 -4.94 -5.86
C TRP A 18 -0.26 -5.54 -7.00
N GLN A 19 -0.65 -6.71 -7.52
CA GLN A 19 0.09 -7.35 -8.62
C GLN A 19 -0.21 -6.71 -9.98
N ALA A 20 -1.36 -6.05 -10.11
CA ALA A 20 -1.82 -5.43 -11.35
C ALA A 20 -1.45 -3.93 -11.43
N THR A 21 -1.24 -3.28 -10.29
CA THR A 21 -0.84 -1.87 -10.24
C THR A 21 0.61 -1.70 -10.70
N ALA A 22 0.78 -1.06 -11.85
CA ALA A 22 2.10 -0.68 -12.36
C ALA A 22 2.65 0.52 -11.60
N LEU A 23 3.96 0.51 -11.33
CA LEU A 23 4.69 1.65 -10.77
C LEU A 23 5.38 2.43 -11.88
N THR A 24 5.51 3.74 -11.69
CA THR A 24 6.30 4.62 -12.55
C THR A 24 7.67 4.86 -11.91
N GLU A 25 8.66 5.30 -12.70
CA GLU A 25 10.03 5.52 -12.20
C GLU A 25 10.09 6.57 -11.08
N ASP A 26 9.21 7.57 -11.11
CA ASP A 26 9.14 8.65 -10.12
C ASP A 26 8.02 8.45 -9.07
N GLY A 27 7.22 7.38 -9.20
CA GLY A 27 6.08 7.10 -8.34
C GLY A 27 6.49 6.79 -6.90
N GLN A 28 5.69 7.26 -5.94
CA GLN A 28 5.95 7.07 -4.52
C GLN A 28 5.15 5.89 -3.98
N VAL A 29 5.81 5.02 -3.21
CA VAL A 29 5.16 3.90 -2.55
C VAL A 29 5.29 4.04 -1.03
N GLU A 30 4.15 4.01 -0.36
CA GLU A 30 4.05 4.15 1.09
C GLU A 30 3.51 2.86 1.69
N VAL A 31 4.28 2.25 2.60
CA VAL A 31 3.90 1.00 3.27
C VAL A 31 3.61 1.25 4.73
N LEU A 32 2.35 1.07 5.11
CA LEU A 32 1.89 1.25 6.48
C LEU A 32 1.60 -0.11 7.11
N ARG A 33 2.10 -0.32 8.33
CA ARG A 33 1.67 -1.44 9.16
C ARG A 33 0.59 -0.95 10.12
N ALA A 34 -0.56 -1.60 10.11
CA ALA A 34 -1.55 -1.42 11.16
C ALA A 34 -0.92 -1.83 12.50
N VAL A 35 -0.79 -0.87 13.39
CA VAL A 35 -0.50 -1.12 14.80
C VAL A 35 -1.85 -1.27 15.49
N GLN A 36 -2.05 -2.36 16.22
CA GLN A 36 -3.24 -2.50 17.04
C GLN A 36 -3.09 -1.54 18.23
N GLY A 37 -3.82 -0.43 18.20
CA GLY A 37 -4.02 0.38 19.41
C GLY A 37 -4.94 -0.39 20.35
N GLY A 38 -4.53 -0.51 21.61
CA GLY A 38 -5.41 -0.94 22.70
C GLY A 38 -6.37 0.19 23.08
#